data_AF-A0A2N0ZH19-F1
#
_entry.id   AF-A0A2N0ZH19-F1
#
_cell.length_a   1.000
_cell.length_b   1.000
_cell.length_c   1.000
_cell.angle_alpha   90.00
_cell.angle_beta   90.00
_cell.angle_gamma   90.00
#
_symmetry.space_group_name_H-M   'P 1'
#
loop_
_entity.id
_entity.type
_entity.pdbx_description
1 polymer ?
#
loop_
_entity_poly.entity_id
_entity_poly.type
_entity_poly.pdbx_seq_one_letter_code
_entity_poly.pdbx_strand_id
1 'polypeptide(L)'
;MEKLKLSQLSDDVEVSIEETSTVYTVAELKAEILDGEPHHESPNWYTVTRKRWVPDAHSMFDRYIDCEHDDLYEDWNERAWDCIEKESAVSKIQKILDEVFKGDHATAYWTYENPVEIDIFPNGINDTK
;
A
#
# COMPACT_ATOMS: atom_id res chain seq x y z
N MET A 1 13.68 -9.58 -14.12
CA MET A 1 14.00 -9.86 -12.71
C MET A 1 13.91 -11.36 -12.49
N GLU A 2 14.80 -11.91 -11.69
CA GLU A 2 14.70 -13.30 -11.24
C GLU A 2 13.48 -13.43 -10.32
N LYS A 3 12.70 -14.51 -10.45
CA LYS A 3 11.52 -14.76 -9.62
C LYS A 3 11.92 -15.52 -8.36
N LEU A 4 11.34 -15.14 -7.23
CA LEU A 4 11.48 -15.89 -5.98
C LEU A 4 10.55 -17.09 -6.01
N LYS A 5 11.04 -18.27 -5.62
CA LYS A 5 10.19 -19.46 -5.52
C LYS A 5 9.36 -19.41 -4.24
N LEU A 6 8.07 -19.69 -4.33
CA LEU A 6 7.18 -19.74 -3.17
C LEU A 6 7.69 -20.71 -2.10
N SER A 7 8.25 -21.86 -2.51
CA SER A 7 8.84 -22.86 -1.62
C SER A 7 10.03 -22.36 -0.80
N GLN A 8 10.70 -21.30 -1.25
CA GLN A 8 11.90 -20.74 -0.61
C GLN A 8 11.60 -19.52 0.26
N LEU A 9 10.38 -18.98 0.17
CA LEU A 9 9.95 -17.86 1.00
C LEU A 9 9.59 -18.32 2.41
N SER A 10 9.89 -17.46 3.38
CA SER A 10 9.45 -17.63 4.76
C SER A 10 7.93 -17.52 4.84
N ASP A 11 7.34 -18.30 5.74
CA ASP A 11 5.90 -18.49 5.87
C ASP A 11 5.14 -17.22 6.28
N ASP A 12 5.81 -16.26 6.91
CA ASP A 12 5.29 -14.96 7.35
C ASP A 12 5.34 -13.87 6.27
N VAL A 13 6.01 -14.13 5.14
CA VAL A 13 6.04 -13.18 4.02
C VAL A 13 4.65 -13.04 3.43
N GLU A 14 4.23 -11.81 3.17
CA GLU A 14 2.97 -11.52 2.50
C GLU A 14 3.15 -11.51 0.98
N VAL A 15 2.18 -12.09 0.28
CA VAL A 15 2.12 -12.19 -1.17
C VAL A 15 0.72 -11.85 -1.68
N SER A 16 0.65 -11.34 -2.90
CA SER A 16 -0.59 -10.97 -3.57
C SER A 16 -0.44 -11.10 -5.08
N ILE A 17 -1.57 -11.31 -5.76
CA ILE A 17 -1.66 -11.21 -7.21
C ILE A 17 -1.78 -9.73 -7.58
N GLU A 18 -1.00 -9.29 -8.56
CA GLU A 18 -1.06 -7.93 -9.09
C GLU A 18 -2.51 -7.53 -9.46
N GLU A 19 -2.87 -6.28 -9.18
CA GLU A 19 -4.22 -5.72 -9.39
C GLU A 19 -5.36 -6.35 -8.56
N THR A 20 -5.05 -7.20 -7.57
CA THR A 20 -6.04 -7.71 -6.61
C THR A 20 -5.97 -7.01 -5.26
N SER A 21 -7.04 -7.07 -4.47
CA SER A 21 -7.08 -6.54 -3.10
C SER A 21 -6.85 -7.61 -2.02
N THR A 22 -6.43 -8.81 -2.41
CA THR A 22 -6.28 -9.94 -1.49
C THR A 22 -4.80 -10.18 -1.20
N VAL A 23 -4.46 -10.28 0.07
CA VAL A 23 -3.11 -10.59 0.55
C VAL A 23 -3.17 -11.89 1.33
N TYR A 24 -2.21 -12.76 1.07
CA TYR A 24 -2.00 -14.01 1.79
C TYR A 24 -0.63 -13.98 2.43
N THR A 25 -0.49 -14.62 3.58
CA THR A 25 0.83 -15.11 4.00
C THR A 25 1.25 -16.28 3.10
N VAL A 26 2.54 -16.50 2.96
CA VAL A 26 3.08 -17.66 2.25
C VAL A 26 2.56 -18.97 2.85
N ALA A 27 2.39 -19.05 4.18
CA ALA A 27 1.77 -20.20 4.84
C ALA A 27 0.32 -20.45 4.39
N GLU A 28 -0.52 -19.41 4.38
CA GLU A 28 -1.92 -19.52 3.94
C GLU A 28 -1.99 -19.95 2.47
N LEU A 29 -1.20 -19.31 1.60
CA LEU A 29 -1.17 -19.65 0.18
C LEU A 29 -0.73 -21.10 -0.06
N LYS A 30 0.32 -21.55 0.63
CA LYS A 30 0.77 -22.96 0.57
C LYS A 30 -0.34 -23.91 1.00
N ALA A 31 -1.03 -23.60 2.10
CA ALA A 31 -2.11 -24.44 2.62
C ALA A 31 -3.28 -24.55 1.63
N GLU A 32 -3.72 -23.43 1.05
CA GLU A 32 -4.83 -23.40 0.08
C GLU A 32 -4.47 -24.14 -1.21
N ILE A 33 -3.24 -23.98 -1.73
CA ILE A 33 -2.77 -24.76 -2.89
C ILE A 33 -2.81 -26.26 -2.59
N LEU A 34 -2.34 -26.67 -1.41
CA LEU A 34 -2.30 -28.08 -1.03
C LEU A 34 -3.70 -28.69 -0.79
N ASP A 35 -4.68 -27.86 -0.40
CA ASP A 35 -6.10 -28.23 -0.28
C ASP A 35 -6.83 -28.26 -1.64
N GLY A 36 -6.19 -27.74 -2.70
CA GLY A 36 -6.67 -27.86 -4.08
C GLY A 36 -7.11 -26.55 -4.74
N GLU A 37 -6.91 -25.40 -4.10
CA GLU A 37 -7.22 -24.10 -4.72
C GLU A 37 -6.27 -23.79 -5.91
N PRO A 38 -6.79 -23.27 -7.03
CA PRO A 38 -6.04 -23.12 -8.29
C PRO A 38 -5.12 -21.89 -8.32
N HIS A 39 -4.57 -21.46 -7.17
CA HIS A 39 -3.67 -20.30 -7.10
C HIS A 39 -2.43 -20.44 -7.99
N HIS A 40 -1.95 -21.66 -8.18
CA HIS A 40 -0.83 -22.01 -9.06
C HIS A 40 -1.12 -21.77 -10.55
N GLU A 41 -2.40 -21.64 -10.94
CA GLU A 41 -2.81 -21.29 -12.30
C GLU A 41 -2.84 -19.78 -12.53
N SER A 42 -2.81 -18.97 -11.46
CA SER A 42 -2.86 -17.52 -11.52
C SER A 42 -1.47 -16.93 -11.79
N PRO A 43 -1.30 -16.07 -12.81
CA PRO A 43 -0.02 -15.39 -13.06
C PRO A 43 0.16 -14.19 -12.11
N ASN A 44 1.33 -13.54 -12.20
CA ASN A 44 1.60 -12.23 -11.60
C ASN A 44 1.52 -12.17 -10.07
N TRP A 45 2.07 -13.20 -9.40
CA TRP A 45 2.31 -13.17 -7.97
C TRP A 45 3.51 -12.30 -7.61
N TYR A 46 3.41 -11.56 -6.51
CA TYR A 46 4.49 -10.74 -5.96
C TYR A 46 4.50 -10.81 -4.44
N THR A 47 5.70 -10.63 -3.87
CA THR A 47 5.84 -10.24 -2.47
C THR A 47 5.32 -8.82 -2.29
N VAL A 48 4.66 -8.57 -1.17
CA VAL A 48 4.09 -7.26 -0.86
C VAL A 48 4.64 -6.70 0.44
N THR A 49 4.85 -5.39 0.48
CA THR A 49 5.19 -4.68 1.71
C THR A 49 4.04 -3.77 2.11
N ARG A 50 3.48 -3.99 3.30
CA ARG A 50 2.48 -3.07 3.86
C ARG A 50 3.06 -1.69 4.05
N LYS A 51 2.29 -0.70 3.64
CA LYS A 51 2.54 0.72 3.82
C LYS A 51 1.33 1.35 4.49
N ARG A 52 1.57 2.49 5.13
CA ARG A 52 0.52 3.32 5.69
C ARG A 52 0.65 4.72 5.15
N TRP A 53 -0.38 5.20 4.48
CA TRP A 53 -0.54 6.59 4.14
C TRP A 53 -0.98 7.35 5.38
N VAL A 54 -0.38 8.52 5.61
CA VAL A 54 -0.72 9.39 6.72
C VAL A 54 -1.08 10.76 6.13
N PRO A 55 -2.30 11.26 6.39
CA PRO A 55 -2.68 12.59 5.94
C PRO A 55 -1.87 13.65 6.69
N ASP A 56 -1.45 14.69 5.97
CA ASP A 56 -0.67 15.80 6.52
C ASP A 56 -1.32 17.13 6.15
N ALA A 57 -1.88 17.79 7.16
CA ALA A 57 -2.54 19.08 7.02
C ALA A 57 -1.58 20.19 6.56
N HIS A 58 -0.28 20.12 6.92
CA HIS A 58 0.70 21.10 6.47
C HIS A 58 0.89 21.01 4.96
N SER A 59 1.20 19.80 4.47
CA SER A 59 1.30 19.51 3.03
C SER A 59 0.02 19.86 2.25
N MET A 60 -1.16 19.74 2.87
CA MET A 60 -2.41 20.17 2.25
C MET A 60 -2.48 21.68 2.05
N PHE A 61 -2.08 22.47 3.04
CA PHE A 61 -2.03 23.93 2.94
C PHE A 61 -0.94 24.41 1.99
N ASP A 62 0.27 23.81 2.05
CA ASP A 62 1.36 24.12 1.13
C ASP A 62 0.89 23.95 -0.32
N ARG A 63 0.34 22.77 -0.65
CA ARG A 63 -0.15 22.50 -2.00
C ARG A 63 -1.24 23.47 -2.44
N TYR A 64 -2.15 23.84 -1.55
CA TYR A 64 -3.19 24.80 -1.87
C TYR A 64 -2.60 26.19 -2.16
N ILE A 65 -1.72 26.69 -1.30
CA ILE A 65 -1.07 27.99 -1.47
C ILE A 65 -0.23 28.02 -2.74
N ASP A 66 0.56 26.96 -2.99
CA ASP A 66 1.39 26.82 -4.20
C ASP A 66 0.53 26.83 -5.48
N CYS A 67 -0.62 26.17 -5.46
CA CYS A 67 -1.54 26.15 -6.61
C CYS A 67 -2.19 27.52 -6.90
N GLU A 68 -2.36 28.37 -5.89
CA GLU A 68 -2.97 29.70 -6.04
C GLU A 68 -1.92 30.80 -6.30
N HIS A 69 -0.63 30.52 -6.01
CA HIS A 69 0.44 31.52 -6.01
C HIS A 69 0.70 32.17 -7.38
N ASP A 70 0.51 31.43 -8.48
CA ASP A 70 0.89 31.87 -9.83
C ASP A 70 0.20 33.18 -10.30
N ASP A 71 -0.98 33.49 -9.76
CA ASP A 71 -1.77 34.68 -10.13
C ASP A 71 -1.72 35.81 -9.09
N LEU A 72 -0.90 35.67 -8.05
CA LEU A 72 -0.91 36.54 -6.88
C LEU A 72 0.37 37.37 -6.74
N TYR A 73 0.28 38.42 -5.91
CA TYR A 73 1.39 39.33 -5.71
C TYR A 73 2.49 38.70 -4.83
N GLU A 74 3.72 39.18 -4.99
CA GLU A 74 4.89 38.76 -4.22
C GLU A 74 4.60 38.79 -2.70
N ASP A 75 5.09 37.77 -1.97
CA ASP A 75 4.89 37.53 -0.53
C ASP A 75 3.44 37.21 -0.11
N TRP A 76 2.51 37.00 -1.05
CA TRP A 76 1.15 36.60 -0.69
C TRP A 76 1.11 35.27 0.06
N ASN A 77 1.94 34.30 -0.33
CA ASN A 77 2.08 33.01 0.33
C ASN A 77 2.48 33.14 1.80
N GLU A 78 3.42 34.01 2.12
CA GLU A 78 3.84 34.27 3.51
C GLU A 78 2.67 34.82 4.34
N ARG A 79 1.91 35.77 3.78
CA ARG A 79 0.73 36.33 4.45
C ARG A 79 -0.39 35.30 4.63
N ALA A 80 -0.55 34.40 3.67
CA ALA A 80 -1.51 33.30 3.78
C ALA A 80 -1.11 32.36 4.93
N TRP A 81 0.18 32.02 5.04
CA TRP A 81 0.73 31.24 6.15
C TRP A 81 0.57 31.93 7.50
N ASP A 82 0.85 33.22 7.60
CA ASP A 82 0.61 34.02 8.82
C ASP A 82 -0.82 33.86 9.33
N CYS A 83 -1.79 33.89 8.42
CA CYS A 83 -3.21 33.72 8.76
C CYS A 83 -3.52 32.31 9.26
N ILE A 84 -2.96 31.28 8.62
CA ILE A 84 -3.13 29.86 8.97
C ILE A 84 -2.53 29.57 10.35
N GLU A 85 -1.31 30.05 10.60
CA GLU A 85 -0.58 29.85 11.85
C GLU A 85 -1.26 30.56 13.02
N LYS A 86 -1.67 31.82 12.82
CA LYS A 86 -2.36 32.63 13.83
C LYS A 86 -3.61 31.94 14.38
N GLU A 87 -4.35 31.25 13.52
CA GLU A 87 -5.56 30.51 13.91
C GLU A 87 -5.28 29.05 14.30
N SER A 88 -4.02 28.61 14.30
CA SER A 88 -3.60 27.24 14.55
C SER A 88 -4.33 26.22 13.66
N ALA A 89 -4.66 26.61 12.43
CA ALA A 89 -5.54 25.86 11.54
C ALA A 89 -4.95 24.48 11.18
N VAL A 90 -3.64 24.40 10.96
CA VAL A 90 -2.91 23.12 10.73
C VAL A 90 -3.23 22.11 11.82
N SER A 91 -3.06 22.49 13.09
CA SER A 91 -3.29 21.58 14.22
C SER A 91 -4.76 21.13 14.37
N LYS A 92 -5.71 22.03 14.04
CA LYS A 92 -7.14 21.76 14.12
C LYS A 92 -7.56 20.79 13.02
N ILE A 93 -7.09 21.01 11.80
CA ILE A 93 -7.37 20.15 10.65
C ILE A 93 -6.67 18.80 10.81
N GLN A 94 -5.42 18.77 11.27
CA GLN A 94 -4.71 17.52 11.52
C GLN A 94 -5.48 16.60 12.47
N LYS A 95 -6.03 17.13 13.56
CA LYS A 95 -6.88 16.35 14.48
C LYS A 95 -8.11 15.76 13.82
N ILE A 96 -8.73 16.49 12.89
CA ILE A 96 -9.88 15.98 12.11
C ILE A 96 -9.42 14.86 11.18
N LEU A 97 -8.29 15.06 10.49
CA LEU A 97 -7.72 14.05 9.59
C LEU A 97 -7.35 12.77 10.36
N ASP A 98 -6.69 12.91 11.51
CA ASP A 98 -6.31 11.79 12.36
C ASP A 98 -7.54 10.98 12.82
N GLU A 99 -8.63 11.65 13.20
CA GLU A 99 -9.86 10.99 13.63
C GLU A 99 -10.60 10.30 12.46
N VAL A 100 -10.69 10.97 11.31
CA VAL A 100 -11.37 10.44 10.11
C VAL A 100 -10.61 9.25 9.52
N PHE A 101 -9.27 9.34 9.49
CA PHE A 101 -8.39 8.34 8.89
C PHE A 101 -7.68 7.45 9.94
N LYS A 102 -8.25 7.31 11.13
CA LYS A 102 -7.71 6.43 12.18
C LYS A 102 -7.65 4.96 11.77
N GLY A 103 -8.57 4.54 10.93
CA GLY A 103 -8.68 3.17 10.44
C GLY A 103 -7.84 2.89 9.20
N ASP A 104 -7.69 1.61 8.90
CA ASP A 104 -6.83 1.13 7.81
C ASP A 104 -7.51 1.15 6.44
N HIS A 105 -8.83 1.39 6.37
CA HIS A 105 -9.62 1.29 5.14
C HIS A 105 -9.06 2.11 3.96
N ALA A 106 -8.60 3.33 4.23
CA ALA A 106 -7.99 4.21 3.22
C ALA A 106 -6.52 4.54 3.52
N THR A 107 -5.98 4.07 4.65
CA THR A 107 -4.61 4.37 5.06
C THR A 107 -3.67 3.19 4.87
N ALA A 108 -4.15 1.95 4.95
CA ALA A 108 -3.34 0.78 4.67
C ALA A 108 -3.37 0.48 3.17
N TYR A 109 -2.18 0.24 2.62
CA TYR A 109 -2.00 -0.24 1.25
C TYR A 109 -0.73 -1.09 1.22
N TRP A 110 -0.40 -1.64 0.05
CA TRP A 110 0.86 -2.34 -0.14
C TRP A 110 1.50 -1.99 -1.47
N THR A 111 2.82 -2.22 -1.54
CA THR A 111 3.60 -2.11 -2.77
C THR A 111 4.05 -3.49 -3.21
N TYR A 112 4.06 -3.73 -4.52
CA TYR A 112 4.63 -4.94 -5.11
C TYR A 112 6.14 -4.81 -5.20
N GLU A 113 6.86 -5.79 -4.67
CA GLU A 113 8.33 -5.74 -4.58
C GLU A 113 8.97 -6.71 -5.58
N ASN A 114 8.97 -8.01 -5.26
CA ASN A 114 9.63 -9.04 -6.07
C ASN A 114 8.60 -10.03 -6.62
N PRO A 115 8.69 -10.42 -7.91
CA PRO A 115 7.83 -11.42 -8.50
C PRO A 115 8.08 -12.78 -7.88
N VAL A 116 7.00 -13.53 -7.68
CA VAL A 116 6.98 -14.85 -7.09
C VAL A 116 6.54 -15.87 -8.14
N GLU A 117 7.24 -16.99 -8.18
CA GLU A 117 6.86 -18.18 -8.93
C GLU A 117 6.21 -19.18 -7.98
N ILE A 118 5.00 -19.64 -8.32
CA ILE A 118 4.31 -20.69 -7.58
C ILE A 118 4.86 -22.04 -8.06
N ASP A 119 5.78 -22.62 -7.29
CA ASP A 119 6.44 -23.89 -7.57
C ASP A 119 5.91 -25.05 -6.70
N ILE A 120 4.70 -24.87 -6.15
CA ILE A 120 4.00 -25.83 -5.30
C ILE A 120 2.66 -26.16 -5.95
N PHE A 121 2.25 -27.43 -5.90
CA PHE A 121 1.07 -27.96 -6.56
C PHE A 121 0.20 -28.78 -5.59
N PRO A 122 -1.11 -28.90 -5.84
CA PRO A 122 -2.02 -29.72 -5.04
C PRO A 122 -1.57 -31.19 -4.88
N ASN A 123 -1.84 -31.78 -3.72
CA ASN A 123 -1.57 -33.18 -3.46
C ASN A 123 -2.45 -34.08 -4.35
N GLY A 124 -1.90 -34.55 -5.47
CA GLY A 124 -2.61 -35.35 -6.47
C GLY A 124 -2.09 -35.14 -7.89
N ILE A 125 -1.36 -34.05 -8.13
CA ILE A 125 -0.61 -33.84 -9.37
C ILE A 125 0.81 -34.35 -9.13
N ASN A 126 1.00 -35.67 -9.26
CA ASN A 126 2.33 -36.18 -9.56
C ASN A 126 2.68 -35.62 -10.94
N ASP A 127 3.70 -34.77 -11.03
CA ASP A 127 4.32 -34.40 -12.29
C ASP A 127 4.90 -35.64 -12.96
N THR A 128 4.05 -36.37 -13.67
CA THR A 128 4.47 -37.10 -14.85
C THR A 128 4.50 -36.12 -16.01
N LYS A 129 5.64 -35.46 -16.21
CA LYS A 129 6.35 -35.38 -17.50
C LYS A 129 7.71 -34.72 -17.39
#